data_AF-A0A7K3W778-F1
#
_entry.id   AF-A0A7K3W778-F1
#
_cell.length_a   1.000
_cell.length_b   1.000
_cell.length_c   1.000
_cell.angle_alpha   90.00
_cell.angle_beta   90.00
_cell.angle_gamma   90.00
#
_symmetry.space_group_name_H-M   'P 1'
#
loop_
_entity.id
_entity.type
_entity.pdbx_description
1 polymer ?
#
loop_
_entity_poly.entity_id
_entity_poly.type
_entity_poly.pdbx_seq_one_letter_code
_entity_poly.pdbx_strand_id
1 'polypeptide(L)' 'MRFVLEVDLDAGALAGADRAAELGRILRYWGGSMTQVPLEAGARQELYDSAYRAVGEWRVEPT' A
#
# COMPACT_ATOMS: atom_id res chain seq x y z
N MET A 1 16.24 -0.95 10.15
CA MET A 1 15.34 -0.32 9.18
C MET A 1 14.31 -1.36 8.79
N ARG A 2 13.04 -1.03 8.97
CA ARG A 2 11.93 -1.96 8.76
C ARG A 2 11.01 -1.38 7.71
N PHE A 3 10.73 -2.13 6.66
CA PHE A 3 9.66 -1.79 5.72
C PHE A 3 8.33 -2.32 6.26
N VAL A 4 7.34 -1.45 6.35
CA VAL A 4 5.97 -1.80 6.74
C VAL A 4 5.05 -1.41 5.60
N LEU A 5 4.19 -2.34 5.18
CA LEU A 5 3.06 -2.09 4.30
C LEU A 5 1.80 -2.38 5.09
N GLU A 6 0.96 -1.37 5.23
CA GLU A 6 -0.24 -1.42 6.04
C GLU A 6 -1.43 -1.01 5.17
N VAL A 7 -2.48 -1.84 5.18
CA VAL A 7 -3.68 -1.66 4.38
C VAL A 7 -4.89 -1.88 5.29
N ASP A 8 -5.80 -0.92 5.30
CA ASP A 8 -7.12 -1.07 5.91
C ASP A 8 -8.03 -1.88 4.97
N LEU A 9 -8.37 -3.09 5.39
CA LEU A 9 -9.20 -4.01 4.61
C LEU A 9 -10.70 -3.68 4.68
N ASP A 10 -11.11 -2.76 5.53
CA ASP A 10 -12.48 -2.28 5.64
C ASP A 10 -12.66 -0.88 5.02
N ALA A 11 -11.63 -0.36 4.34
CA ALA A 11 -11.67 0.91 3.63
C ALA A 11 -12.03 0.76 2.14
N GLY A 12 -12.85 1.69 1.63
CA GLY A 12 -13.07 1.89 0.19
C GLY A 12 -13.47 0.61 -0.56
N ALA A 13 -12.85 0.36 -1.70
CA ALA A 13 -13.11 -0.83 -2.52
C ALA A 13 -12.63 -2.15 -1.89
N LEU A 14 -11.89 -2.12 -0.78
CA LEU A 14 -11.54 -3.33 -0.02
C LEU A 14 -12.67 -3.78 0.92
N ALA A 15 -13.64 -2.91 1.21
CA ALA A 15 -14.77 -3.18 2.08
C ALA A 15 -15.86 -4.01 1.36
N GLY A 16 -15.57 -5.28 1.07
CA GLY A 16 -16.57 -6.13 0.40
C GLY A 16 -16.06 -7.50 -0.05
N ALA A 17 -16.87 -8.17 -0.86
CA ALA A 17 -16.61 -9.52 -1.36
C ALA A 17 -15.34 -9.58 -2.25
N ASP A 18 -15.00 -8.49 -2.94
CA ASP A 18 -13.87 -8.42 -3.87
C ASP A 18 -12.54 -8.01 -3.21
N ARG A 19 -12.49 -7.95 -1.87
CA ARG A 19 -11.32 -7.52 -1.09
C ARG A 19 -10.00 -8.14 -1.55
N ALA A 20 -9.98 -9.45 -1.78
CA ALA A 20 -8.76 -10.15 -2.19
C ALA A 20 -8.29 -9.72 -3.60
N ALA A 21 -9.23 -9.49 -4.52
CA ALA A 21 -8.91 -9.04 -5.87
C ALA A 21 -8.37 -7.60 -5.84
N GLU A 22 -9.01 -6.73 -5.05
CA GLU A 22 -8.59 -5.33 -4.90
C GLU A 22 -7.22 -5.23 -4.21
N LEU A 23 -6.99 -5.96 -3.12
CA LEU A 23 -5.68 -6.02 -2.45
C LEU A 23 -4.59 -6.53 -3.41
N GLY A 24 -4.88 -7.58 -4.17
CA GLY A 24 -3.94 -8.11 -5.16
C GLY A 24 -3.59 -7.09 -6.24
N ARG A 25 -4.55 -6.27 -6.68
CA ARG A 25 -4.31 -5.16 -7.62
C ARG A 25 -3.38 -4.12 -7.00
N ILE A 26 -3.67 -3.66 -5.79
CA ILE A 26 -2.84 -2.70 -5.04
C ILE A 26 -1.40 -3.22 -4.95
N LEU A 27 -1.22 -4.46 -4.48
CA LEU A 27 0.11 -5.06 -4.29
C LEU A 27 0.90 -5.24 -5.59
N ARG A 28 0.24 -5.58 -6.72
CA ARG A 28 0.94 -5.68 -8.02
C ARG A 28 1.44 -4.33 -8.51
N TYR A 29 0.62 -3.28 -8.43
CA TYR A 29 1.05 -1.94 -8.82
C TYR A 29 2.14 -1.42 -7.90
N TRP A 30 1.92 -1.51 -6.59
CA TRP A 30 2.87 -0.99 -5.61
C TRP A 30 4.18 -1.77 -5.59
N GLY A 31 4.12 -3.11 -5.60
CA GLY A 31 5.30 -3.95 -5.67
C GLY A 31 6.17 -3.67 -6.90
N GLY A 32 5.55 -3.39 -8.05
CA GLY A 32 6.27 -2.99 -9.27
C GLY A 32 6.98 -1.64 -9.17
N SER A 33 6.36 -0.66 -8.50
CA SER A 33 6.90 0.70 -8.32
C SER A 33 8.07 0.79 -7.32
N MET A 34 8.36 -0.28 -6.57
CA MET A 34 9.45 -0.28 -5.58
C MET A 34 10.84 0.02 -6.17
N THR A 35 11.02 -0.20 -7.47
CA THR A 35 12.27 0.14 -8.18
C THR A 35 12.47 1.65 -8.38
N GLN A 36 11.46 2.46 -8.08
CA GLN A 36 11.42 3.91 -8.35
C GLN A 36 11.40 4.76 -7.09
N VAL A 37 11.43 4.17 -5.89
CA VAL A 37 11.35 4.89 -4.61
C VAL A 37 12.61 4.67 -3.77
N PRO A 38 13.12 5.70 -3.07
CA PRO A 38 14.24 5.54 -2.16
C PRO A 38 13.76 4.84 -0.87
N LEU A 39 14.35 3.69 -0.55
CA LEU A 39 14.08 2.94 0.67
C LEU A 39 14.94 3.44 1.84
N GLU A 40 14.76 4.72 2.17
CA GLU A 40 15.50 5.41 3.24
C GLU A 40 14.62 5.59 4.48
N ALA A 41 15.24 5.76 5.66
CA ALA A 41 14.51 5.93 6.90
C ALA A 41 13.61 7.18 6.84
N GLY A 42 12.33 7.02 7.19
CA GLY A 42 11.32 8.08 7.11
C GLY A 42 10.58 8.17 5.78
N ALA A 43 11.01 7.44 4.75
CA ALA A 43 10.25 7.34 3.49
C ALA A 43 8.88 6.71 3.74
N ARG A 44 7.83 7.26 3.13
CA ARG A 44 6.46 6.75 3.20
C ARG A 44 5.65 7.18 1.99
N GLN A 45 4.62 6.42 1.65
CA GLN A 45 3.66 6.81 0.62
C GLN A 45 2.31 6.11 0.79
N GLU A 46 1.25 6.83 0.48
CA GLU A 46 -0.11 6.31 0.50
C GLU A 46 -0.36 5.24 -0.57
N LEU A 47 -1.16 4.25 -0.21
CA LEU A 47 -1.71 3.23 -1.10
C LEU A 47 -3.13 3.64 -1.48
N TYR A 48 -3.48 3.47 -2.75
CA TYR A 48 -4.79 3.84 -3.27
C TYR A 48 -5.54 2.64 -3.86
N ASP A 49 -6.84 2.56 -3.56
CA ASP A 49 -7.76 1.62 -4.19
C ASP A 49 -8.06 1.99 -5.65
N SER A 50 -8.86 1.16 -6.32
CA SER A 50 -9.21 1.32 -7.74
C SER A 50 -10.06 2.57 -8.02
N ALA A 51 -10.64 3.15 -6.98
CA ALA A 51 -11.39 4.39 -7.03
C ALA A 51 -10.57 5.59 -6.54
N TYR A 52 -9.24 5.46 -6.46
CA TYR A 52 -8.31 6.50 -6.03
C TYR A 52 -8.56 7.00 -4.60
N ARG A 53 -9.07 6.14 -3.71
CA ARG A 53 -9.16 6.45 -2.27
C ARG A 53 -7.94 5.93 -1.55
N ALA A 54 -7.39 6.73 -0.64
CA ALA A 54 -6.32 6.28 0.24
C ALA A 54 -6.86 5.17 1.15
N VAL A 55 -6.15 4.04 1.20
CA VAL A 55 -6.55 2.84 1.97
C VAL A 55 -5.43 2.30 2.86
N GLY A 56 -4.30 2.99 2.92
CA GLY A 56 -3.15 2.57 3.67
C GLY A 56 -1.89 3.28 3.23
N GLU A 57 -0.74 2.76 3.63
CA GLU A 57 0.56 3.28 3.25
C GLU A 57 1.63 2.20 3.32
N TRP A 58 2.76 2.44 2.66
CA TRP A 58 4.02 1.86 3.09
C TRP A 58 4.90 2.91 3.76
N ARG A 59 5.79 2.46 4.64
CA ARG A 59 6.77 3.28 5.34
C ARG A 59 8.05 2.52 5.66
N VAL A 60 9.17 3.23 5.72
CA VAL A 60 10.45 2.72 6.20
C VAL A 60 10.74 3.32 7.56
N GLU A 61 10.69 2.49 8.59
CA GLU A 61 10.94 2.90 9.97
C GLU A 61 12.43 2.76 10.31
N PRO A 62 12.98 3.67 11.14
CA PRO A 62 14.30 3.50 11.73
C PRO A 62 14.36 2.25 12.62
N THR A 63 15.56 1.69 12.83
CA THR A 63 15.76 0.61 13.81
C THR A 63 15.59 1.13 15.22
#